data_AF-A0A1F6DS04-F1
#
_entry.id   AF-A0A1F6DS04-F1
#
_cell.length_a   1.000
_cell.length_b   1.000
_cell.length_c   1.000
_cell.angle_alpha   90.00
_cell.angle_beta   90.00
_cell.angle_gamma   90.00
#
_symmetry.space_group_name_H-M   'P 1'
#
loop_
_entity.id
_entity.type
_entity.pdbx_description
1 polymer ?
#
loop_
_entity_poly.entity_id
_entity_poly.type
_entity_poly.pdbx_seq_one_letter_code
_entity_poly.pdbx_strand_id
1 'polypeptide(L)'
;MTKRYKVRSKVVLWPGEQGAWHFAYVDKKQSALIRERYKGPRRGFGGIRVAVTLGKTKWETSIFPHKLSGTYLLPLKASIRRAEGIGADDTITFTLDIS
;
A
#
# COMPACT_ATOMS: atom_id res chain seq x y z
N MET A 1 14.42 -10.01 9.90
CA MET A 1 13.79 -9.24 10.99
C MET A 1 12.61 -8.48 10.40
N THR A 2 11.37 -8.88 10.71
CA THR A 2 10.18 -8.21 10.18
C THR A 2 10.05 -6.81 10.75
N LYS A 3 10.01 -5.79 9.90
CA LYS A 3 9.81 -4.38 10.29
C LYS A 3 8.35 -4.00 10.07
N ARG A 4 7.75 -3.44 11.11
CA ARG A 4 6.36 -2.98 11.12
C ARG A 4 6.29 -1.46 10.95
N TYR A 5 5.50 -0.99 10.00
CA TYR A 5 5.29 0.43 9.71
C TYR A 5 3.80 0.75 9.75
N LYS A 6 3.39 1.62 10.66
CA LYS A 6 2.00 2.10 10.73
C LYS A 6 1.84 3.31 9.82
N VAL A 7 0.85 3.27 8.94
CA VAL A 7 0.58 4.28 7.93
C VAL A 7 -0.87 4.69 8.01
N ARG A 8 -1.12 6.01 8.00
CA ARG A 8 -2.46 6.58 7.84
C ARG A 8 -2.51 7.27 6.50
N SER A 9 -3.48 6.93 5.67
CA SER A 9 -3.58 7.48 4.32
C SER A 9 -5.00 7.47 3.80
N LYS A 10 -5.24 8.36 2.84
CA LYS A 10 -6.51 8.47 2.13
C LYS A 10 -6.54 7.47 0.98
N VAL A 11 -7.65 6.78 0.85
CA VAL A 11 -7.92 5.86 -0.26
C VAL A 11 -8.31 6.69 -1.48
N VAL A 12 -7.60 6.50 -2.58
CA VAL A 12 -7.92 7.15 -3.85
C VAL A 12 -8.50 6.14 -4.82
N LEU A 13 -9.49 6.61 -5.57
CA LEU A 13 -10.01 5.91 -6.72
C LEU A 13 -9.09 6.20 -7.90
N TRP A 14 -8.51 5.17 -8.48
CA TRP A 14 -7.78 5.33 -9.73
C TRP A 14 -8.78 5.25 -10.89
N PRO A 15 -8.89 6.30 -11.71
CA PRO A 15 -9.74 6.28 -12.89
C PRO A 15 -9.09 5.34 -13.92
N GLY A 16 -9.73 4.20 -14.17
CA GLY A 16 -9.35 3.27 -15.23
C GLY A 16 -10.61 2.74 -15.91
N GLU A 17 -10.60 2.69 -17.24
CA GLU A 17 -11.76 2.30 -18.08
C GLU A 17 -12.38 0.93 -17.72
N GLN A 18 -11.65 0.06 -17.01
CA GLN A 18 -12.04 -1.34 -16.79
C GLN A 18 -12.29 -1.70 -15.31
N GLY A 19 -12.34 -0.71 -14.41
CA GLY A 19 -12.71 -0.96 -13.03
C GLY A 19 -12.06 0.01 -12.06
N ALA A 20 -12.87 0.50 -11.12
CA ALA A 20 -12.48 1.47 -10.12
C ALA A 20 -11.52 0.85 -9.09
N TRP A 21 -10.23 0.77 -9.43
CA TRP A 21 -9.19 0.30 -8.52
C TRP A 21 -9.00 1.30 -7.40
N HIS A 22 -8.94 0.81 -6.16
CA HIS A 22 -8.70 1.65 -5.00
C HIS A 22 -7.27 1.46 -4.54
N PHE A 23 -6.59 2.57 -4.26
CA PHE A 23 -5.22 2.57 -3.78
C PHE A 23 -5.10 3.41 -2.52
N ALA A 24 -4.17 3.05 -1.64
CA ALA A 24 -3.77 3.89 -0.52
C ALA A 24 -2.30 4.30 -0.70
N TYR A 25 -2.00 5.58 -0.42
CA TYR A 25 -0.63 6.07 -0.46
C TYR A 25 0.13 5.69 0.80
N VAL A 26 1.37 5.25 0.68
CA VAL A 26 2.27 5.14 1.82
C VAL A 26 2.89 6.51 2.07
N ASP A 27 2.88 6.98 3.32
CA ASP A 27 3.46 8.29 3.66
C ASP A 27 4.90 8.45 3.13
N LYS A 28 5.30 9.68 2.80
CA LYS A 28 6.63 9.96 2.21
C LYS A 28 7.77 9.48 3.10
N LYS A 29 7.67 9.66 4.42
CA LYS A 29 8.72 9.24 5.36
C LYS A 29 8.88 7.71 5.36
N GLN A 30 7.76 7.00 5.44
CA GLN A 30 7.74 5.54 5.41
C GLN A 30 8.23 5.01 4.06
N SER A 31 7.79 5.64 2.96
CA SER A 31 8.25 5.30 1.62
C SER A 31 9.76 5.49 1.45
N ALA A 32 10.34 6.58 1.98
CA ALA A 32 11.78 6.81 1.94
C ALA A 32 12.54 5.71 2.71
N LEU A 33 12.11 5.39 3.93
CA LEU A 33 12.69 4.33 4.76
C LEU A 33 12.66 2.96 4.06
N ILE A 34 11.51 2.62 3.46
CA ILE A 34 11.33 1.38 2.71
C ILE A 34 12.24 1.38 1.46
N ARG A 35 12.31 2.50 0.74
CA ARG A 35 13.13 2.62 -0.48
C ARG A 35 14.62 2.50 -0.17
N GLU A 36 15.08 3.12 0.91
CA GLU A 36 16.47 3.08 1.39
C GLU A 36 16.86 1.69 1.86
N ARG A 37 15.98 1.03 2.62
CA ARG A 37 16.24 -0.31 3.15
C ARG A 37 16.15 -1.41 2.10
N TYR A 38 15.18 -1.34 1.19
CA TYR A 38 14.94 -2.34 0.15
C TYR A 38 15.54 -1.93 -1.20
N LYS A 39 16.68 -1.22 -1.19
CA LYS A 39 17.41 -0.69 -2.36
C LYS A 39 18.19 -1.77 -3.15
N GLY A 40 17.81 -3.05 -3.03
CA GLY A 40 18.46 -4.17 -3.70
C GLY A 40 18.07 -4.30 -5.19
N PRO A 41 18.71 -5.23 -5.93
CA PRO A 41 18.40 -5.50 -7.33
C PRO A 41 16.95 -6.01 -7.44
N ARG A 42 16.05 -5.13 -7.90
CA ARG A 42 14.62 -5.42 -8.03
C ARG A 42 14.39 -6.12 -9.38
N ARG A 43 13.94 -7.37 -9.37
CA ARG A 43 13.39 -8.03 -10.56
C ARG A 43 12.00 -7.42 -10.87
N GLY A 44 11.82 -6.81 -12.05
CA GLY A 44 10.53 -6.26 -12.53
C GLY A 44 10.24 -4.78 -12.18
N PHE A 45 8.96 -4.41 -12.06
CA PHE A 45 8.43 -3.04 -11.83
C PHE A 45 8.82 -2.39 -10.48
N GLY A 46 9.65 -3.05 -9.67
CA GLY A 46 10.13 -2.52 -8.40
C GLY A 46 9.17 -2.63 -7.22
N GLY A 47 8.21 -3.56 -7.29
CA GLY A 47 7.29 -3.85 -6.19
C GLY A 47 7.97 -4.53 -5.01
N ILE A 48 7.50 -4.22 -3.79
CA ILE A 48 8.00 -4.82 -2.53
C ILE A 48 6.86 -5.62 -1.92
N ARG A 49 7.12 -6.90 -1.61
CA ARG A 49 6.16 -7.75 -0.91
C ARG A 49 6.04 -7.30 0.54
N VAL A 50 4.81 -7.09 0.98
CA VAL A 50 4.47 -6.64 2.33
C VAL A 50 3.26 -7.42 2.83
N ALA A 51 3.23 -7.71 4.12
CA ALA A 51 2.03 -8.14 4.80
C ALA A 51 1.32 -6.90 5.34
N VAL A 52 0.07 -6.71 4.98
CA VAL A 52 -0.74 -5.57 5.39
C VAL A 52 -1.74 -6.04 6.42
N THR A 53 -1.86 -5.28 7.51
CA THR A 53 -2.90 -5.45 8.50
C THR A 53 -3.72 -4.17 8.56
N LEU A 54 -5.01 -4.25 8.27
CA LEU A 54 -5.97 -3.15 8.32
C LEU A 54 -7.16 -3.60 9.14
N GLY A 55 -7.41 -2.93 10.27
CA GLY A 55 -8.47 -3.32 11.20
C GLY A 55 -8.31 -4.78 11.64
N LYS A 56 -9.23 -5.64 11.22
CA LYS A 56 -9.23 -7.09 11.52
C LYS A 56 -8.71 -7.93 10.36
N THR A 57 -8.56 -7.34 9.19
CA THR A 57 -8.13 -8.04 7.97
C THR A 57 -6.62 -7.98 7.81
N LYS A 58 -5.99 -9.14 7.58
CA LYS A 58 -4.57 -9.25 7.25
C LYS A 58 -4.40 -10.00 5.94
N TRP A 59 -3.59 -9.45 5.04
CA TRP A 59 -3.29 -10.08 3.75
C TRP A 59 -1.88 -9.74 3.29
N GLU A 60 -1.33 -10.59 2.42
CA GLU A 60 -0.08 -10.30 1.73
C GLU A 60 -0.35 -9.64 0.38
N THR A 61 0.43 -8.61 0.06
CA THR A 61 0.37 -7.95 -1.24
C THR A 61 1.71 -7.32 -1.57
N SER A 62 1.78 -6.64 -2.71
CA SER A 62 2.97 -5.90 -3.13
C SER A 62 2.63 -4.43 -3.24
N ILE A 63 3.48 -3.58 -2.65
CA ILE A 63 3.40 -2.13 -2.85
C ILE A 63 4.27 -1.72 -4.03
N PHE A 64 3.82 -0.75 -4.80
CA PHE A 64 4.50 -0.31 -6.02
C PHE A 64 4.96 1.14 -5.90
N PRO A 65 6.19 1.47 -6.31
CA PRO A 65 6.66 2.85 -6.27
C PRO A 65 5.94 3.68 -7.33
N HIS A 66 5.32 4.78 -6.91
CA HIS A 66 4.68 5.74 -7.79
C HIS A 66 5.63 6.91 -8.07
N LYS A 67 6.10 7.00 -9.33
CA LYS A 67 7.12 7.99 -9.73
C LYS A 67 6.66 9.44 -9.54
N LEU A 68 5.37 9.73 -9.78
CA LEU A 68 4.83 11.10 -9.71
C LEU A 68 4.74 11.61 -8.27
N SER A 69 4.30 10.78 -7.31
CA SER A 69 4.17 11.21 -5.91
C SER A 69 5.43 10.94 -5.08
N GLY A 70 6.37 10.13 -5.60
CA GLY A 70 7.57 9.71 -4.87
C GLY A 70 7.27 8.77 -3.69
N THR A 71 6.08 8.20 -3.65
CA THR A 71 5.59 7.33 -2.56
C THR A 71 5.28 5.93 -3.09
N TYR A 72 5.07 4.97 -2.20
CA TYR A 72 4.51 3.69 -2.58
C TYR A 72 2.97 3.73 -2.63
N LEU A 73 2.39 2.93 -3.52
CA LEU A 73 0.97 2.67 -3.65
C LEU A 73 0.67 1.27 -3.14
N LEU A 74 -0.36 1.18 -2.31
CA LEU A 74 -0.91 -0.07 -1.82
C LEU A 74 -2.23 -0.36 -2.56
N PRO A 75 -2.33 -1.42 -3.37
CA PRO A 75 -3.59 -1.81 -3.99
C PRO A 75 -4.56 -2.38 -2.94
N LEU A 76 -5.79 -1.89 -2.93
CA LEU A 76 -6.88 -2.38 -2.09
C LEU A 76 -7.89 -3.18 -2.92
N LYS A 77 -7.87 -4.50 -2.76
CA LYS A 77 -8.84 -5.40 -3.42
C LYS A 77 -10.26 -5.12 -2.92
N ALA A 78 -11.24 -5.37 -3.78
CA ALA A 78 -12.65 -5.21 -3.45
C ALA A 78 -13.06 -6.02 -2.20
N SER A 79 -12.55 -7.24 -2.03
CA SER A 79 -12.85 -8.09 -0.87
C SER A 79 -12.42 -7.44 0.46
N ILE A 80 -11.26 -6.80 0.50
CA ILE A 80 -10.75 -6.13 1.69
C ILE A 80 -11.59 -4.88 1.99
N ARG A 81 -11.91 -4.10 0.95
CA ARG A 81 -12.77 -2.92 1.09
C ARG A 81 -14.15 -3.27 1.61
N ARG A 82 -14.74 -4.36 1.12
CA ARG A 82 -16.04 -4.85 1.61
C ARG A 82 -15.97 -5.36 3.05
N ALA A 83 -14.89 -6.06 3.42
CA ALA A 83 -14.71 -6.58 4.78
C ALA A 83 -14.57 -5.47 5.83
N GLU A 84 -13.84 -4.40 5.50
CA GLU A 84 -13.57 -3.28 6.42
C GLU A 84 -14.47 -2.05 6.18
N GLY A 85 -15.38 -2.09 5.20
CA GLY A 85 -16.32 -1.00 4.90
C GLY A 85 -15.68 0.25 4.27
N ILE A 86 -14.62 0.11 3.48
CA ILE A 86 -13.79 1.22 3.00
C ILE A 86 -14.24 1.75 1.63
N GLY A 87 -14.47 3.06 1.58
CA GLY A 87 -14.80 3.79 0.36
C GLY A 87 -13.61 4.47 -0.33
N ALA A 88 -13.86 5.06 -1.50
CA ALA A 88 -12.98 6.09 -2.04
C ALA A 88 -13.05 7.33 -1.14
N ASP A 89 -11.96 8.08 -1.04
CA ASP A 89 -11.80 9.26 -0.18
C ASP A 89 -11.74 8.96 1.33
N ASP A 90 -11.85 7.69 1.71
CA ASP A 90 -11.82 7.29 3.12
C ASP A 90 -10.39 7.29 3.68
N THR A 91 -10.25 7.64 4.95
CA THR A 91 -8.94 7.69 5.63
C THR A 91 -8.72 6.42 6.44
N ILE A 92 -7.89 5.53 5.93
CA ILE A 92 -7.60 4.26 6.57
C ILE A 92 -6.26 4.28 7.30
N THR A 93 -6.16 3.49 8.37
CA THR A 93 -4.91 3.26 9.10
C THR A 93 -4.52 1.81 9.00
N PHE A 94 -3.48 1.50 8.22
CA PHE A 94 -2.97 0.15 8.02
C PHE A 94 -1.54 0.03 8.53
N THR A 95 -1.15 -1.21 8.76
CA THR A 95 0.18 -1.58 9.21
C THR A 95 0.84 -2.43 8.14
N LEU A 96 2.05 -2.08 7.74
CA LEU A 96 2.88 -2.81 6.79
C LEU A 96 3.97 -3.56 7.55
N ASP A 97 3.96 -4.88 7.47
CA ASP A 97 5.02 -5.74 7.92
C ASP A 97 5.85 -6.16 6.71
N ILE A 98 7.12 -5.75 6.67
CA ILE A 98 8.05 -6.10 5.59
C ILE A 98 9.12 -7.02 6.18
N SER A 99 9.22 -8.23 5.63
CA SER A 99 10.18 -9.27 6.02
C SER A 99 11.46 -9.19 5.23
#